data_AF-A0A935U118-F1
#
_entry.id   AF-A0A935U118-F1
#
_cell.length_a   1.000
_cell.length_b   1.000
_cell.length_c   1.000
_cell.angle_alpha   90.00
_cell.angle_beta   90.00
_cell.angle_gamma   90.00
#
_symmetry.space_group_name_H-M   'P 1'
#
loop_
_entity.id
_entity.type
_entity.pdbx_description
1 polymer ?
#
loop_
_entity_poly.entity_id
_entity_poly.type
_entity_poly.pdbx_seq_one_letter_code
_entity_poly.pdbx_strand_id
1 'polypeptide(L)'
;MSCHGDGDSNAPPRSTNGTMETTATAVGAHRAHVGVAATWHRQLVCSDCHAVPAEVNSPGHMDGDGKAELTFGTIAGAGAMWNGTSCTNACHGRAALGGTKPNPVWTTVDGTQSTCGSCHGAPPPPPHPTGNNCATCHPTMEEASLTFRDPASHIDGKVDVVGGGATGGCTSCHGSATSSAPPKDLSGDTAATAAGVGAHQAHLTTSAWRRTIACTSCHTVPLTADAPGHIDGDNMAELKFDTLNSVATYNRQASTCGNMYCHGNGRVSTSSASWITPGKLACTSCHTMDGTGMSGDHRRHLRENIQCSGCHADVINAGRTIINAALHVNGLHEVKMGAGTYNPNTRRCSNLACHENETW
;
A
#
# COMPACT_ATOMS: atom_id res chain seq x y z
N MET A 1 23.21 -50.36 18.29
CA MET A 1 23.95 -49.87 17.12
C MET A 1 22.92 -49.24 16.19
N SER A 2 23.11 -47.99 15.75
CA SER A 2 22.19 -47.39 14.77
C SER A 2 22.54 -47.88 13.37
N CYS A 3 21.55 -48.31 12.60
CA CYS A 3 21.75 -48.76 11.21
C CYS A 3 22.03 -47.58 10.26
N HIS A 4 21.43 -46.43 10.52
CA HIS A 4 21.66 -45.16 9.81
C HIS A 4 21.55 -43.98 10.77
N GLY A 5 21.96 -42.79 10.34
CA GLY A 5 21.93 -41.60 11.20
C GLY A 5 23.03 -41.60 12.27
N ASP A 6 22.83 -40.82 13.32
CA ASP A 6 23.73 -40.71 14.47
C ASP A 6 22.94 -40.48 15.77
N GLY A 7 23.63 -40.09 16.85
CA GLY A 7 23.00 -39.85 18.16
C GLY A 7 22.08 -38.63 18.22
N ASP A 8 22.18 -37.70 17.26
CA ASP A 8 21.47 -36.42 17.27
C ASP A 8 20.29 -36.42 16.30
N SER A 9 20.34 -37.21 15.22
CA SER A 9 19.17 -37.42 14.37
C SER A 9 19.28 -38.65 13.48
N ASN A 10 18.11 -39.23 13.19
CA ASN A 10 17.93 -40.41 12.33
C ASN A 10 18.28 -40.16 10.87
N ALA A 11 18.36 -38.90 10.42
CA ALA A 11 18.75 -38.59 9.05
C ALA A 11 20.25 -38.90 8.85
N PRO A 12 20.66 -39.45 7.70
CA PRO A 12 22.06 -39.80 7.44
C PRO A 12 23.04 -38.66 7.70
N PRO A 13 24.07 -38.93 8.51
CA PRO A 13 25.44 -38.80 8.05
C PRO A 13 26.13 -40.17 8.00
N ARG A 14 25.43 -41.24 8.39
CA ARG A 14 25.81 -42.63 8.14
C ARG A 14 24.67 -43.31 7.40
N SER A 15 24.96 -43.88 6.25
CA SER A 15 24.06 -44.77 5.53
C SER A 15 24.17 -46.22 6.05
N THR A 16 23.24 -47.07 5.62
CA THR A 16 23.17 -48.50 6.03
C THR A 16 24.39 -49.33 5.64
N ASN A 17 25.12 -48.92 4.60
CA ASN A 17 26.39 -49.53 4.19
C ASN A 17 27.63 -48.88 4.85
N GLY A 18 27.42 -47.93 5.78
CA GLY A 18 28.49 -47.28 6.53
C GLY A 18 29.12 -46.04 5.86
N THR A 19 28.69 -45.64 4.67
CA THR A 19 29.18 -44.42 4.00
C THR A 19 28.80 -43.18 4.80
N MET A 20 29.73 -42.21 4.87
CA MET A 20 29.51 -40.91 5.52
C MET A 20 29.70 -39.69 4.61
N GLU A 21 30.24 -39.91 3.41
CA GLU A 21 30.48 -38.84 2.45
C GLU A 21 29.17 -38.30 1.87
N THR A 22 29.01 -36.97 1.89
CA THR A 22 27.82 -36.29 1.35
C THR A 22 27.74 -36.35 -0.17
N THR A 23 28.82 -36.75 -0.83
CA THR A 23 28.84 -37.06 -2.27
C THR A 23 28.09 -38.36 -2.61
N ALA A 24 27.78 -39.20 -1.60
CA ALA A 24 26.97 -40.39 -1.79
C ALA A 24 25.48 -40.07 -1.63
N THR A 25 24.64 -40.54 -2.56
CA THR A 25 23.19 -40.31 -2.56
C THR A 25 22.50 -40.72 -1.25
N ALA A 26 22.97 -41.80 -0.63
CA ALA A 26 22.44 -42.30 0.64
C ALA A 26 22.71 -41.36 1.83
N VAL A 27 23.68 -40.44 1.73
CA VAL A 27 23.96 -39.40 2.73
C VAL A 27 23.44 -38.06 2.22
N GLY A 28 24.04 -37.53 1.16
CA GLY A 28 23.56 -36.36 0.42
C GLY A 28 23.07 -35.19 1.27
N ALA A 29 22.00 -34.55 0.81
CA ALA A 29 21.40 -33.36 1.41
C ALA A 29 20.40 -33.65 2.55
N HIS A 30 20.33 -34.87 3.11
CA HIS A 30 19.36 -35.17 4.18
C HIS A 30 19.45 -34.16 5.33
N ARG A 31 20.66 -33.94 5.86
CA ARG A 31 20.91 -32.99 6.96
C ARG A 31 20.58 -31.54 6.62
N ALA A 32 20.63 -31.16 5.33
CA ALA A 32 20.22 -29.84 4.89
C ALA A 32 18.69 -29.64 4.91
N HIS A 33 17.91 -30.72 4.80
CA HIS A 33 16.45 -30.66 4.77
C HIS A 33 15.82 -30.83 6.17
N VAL A 34 16.28 -31.81 6.96
CA VAL A 34 15.64 -32.19 8.23
C VAL A 34 16.40 -31.76 9.49
N GLY A 35 17.37 -30.84 9.34
CA GLY A 35 18.14 -30.26 10.45
C GLY A 35 17.28 -29.44 11.43
N VAL A 36 17.83 -29.17 12.61
CA VAL A 36 17.11 -28.51 13.73
C VAL A 36 16.79 -27.06 13.38
N ALA A 37 15.50 -26.68 13.50
CA ALA A 37 14.92 -25.34 13.37
C ALA A 37 15.58 -24.45 12.29
N ALA A 38 15.24 -24.69 11.03
CA ALA A 38 15.71 -23.83 9.95
C ALA A 38 15.27 -22.38 10.19
N THR A 39 16.23 -21.46 10.18
CA THR A 39 16.00 -20.02 10.39
C THR A 39 15.31 -19.34 9.21
N TRP A 40 15.04 -20.09 8.14
CA TRP A 40 14.55 -19.55 6.88
C TRP A 40 13.45 -20.38 6.22
N HIS A 41 13.06 -21.55 6.73
CA HIS A 41 11.95 -22.33 6.15
C HIS A 41 11.24 -23.19 7.19
N ARG A 42 10.05 -23.70 6.83
CA ARG A 42 9.34 -24.71 7.65
C ARG A 42 10.22 -25.92 7.89
N GLN A 43 10.17 -26.47 9.10
CA GLN A 43 10.84 -27.73 9.38
C GLN A 43 10.29 -28.86 8.51
N LEU A 44 11.17 -29.48 7.71
CA LEU A 44 10.82 -30.66 6.92
C LEU A 44 10.91 -31.91 7.79
N VAL A 45 10.00 -32.85 7.53
CA VAL A 45 9.95 -34.15 8.22
C VAL A 45 10.20 -35.28 7.21
N CYS A 46 10.63 -36.45 7.68
CA CYS A 46 10.97 -37.58 6.82
C CYS A 46 9.80 -37.98 5.87
N SER A 47 8.56 -37.90 6.37
CA SER A 47 7.35 -38.21 5.61
C SER A 47 7.04 -37.22 4.48
N ASP A 48 7.74 -36.08 4.40
CA ASP A 48 7.63 -35.17 3.28
C ASP A 48 8.24 -35.77 1.98
N CYS A 49 9.13 -36.77 2.10
CA CYS A 49 9.83 -37.36 0.96
C CYS A 49 9.54 -38.87 0.79
N HIS A 50 9.63 -39.62 1.88
CA HIS A 50 9.58 -41.08 1.82
C HIS A 50 8.74 -41.65 2.95
N ALA A 51 8.33 -42.92 2.80
CA ALA A 51 7.64 -43.63 3.86
C ALA A 51 8.51 -43.67 5.12
N VAL A 52 7.89 -43.43 6.28
CA VAL A 52 8.54 -43.58 7.59
C VAL A 52 7.99 -44.85 8.24
N PRO A 53 8.80 -45.91 8.34
CA PRO A 53 8.38 -47.16 8.96
C PRO A 53 7.97 -46.95 10.42
N ALA A 54 6.88 -47.59 10.86
CA ALA A 54 6.50 -47.60 12.27
C ALA A 54 7.46 -48.47 13.10
N GLU A 55 7.91 -49.59 12.51
CA GLU A 55 8.81 -50.56 13.12
C GLU A 55 9.93 -50.95 12.15
N VAL A 56 11.05 -51.44 12.69
CA VAL A 56 12.25 -51.81 11.90
C VAL A 56 11.93 -52.87 10.83
N ASN A 57 11.01 -53.78 11.09
CA ASN A 57 10.60 -54.85 10.17
C ASN A 57 9.33 -54.52 9.35
N SER A 58 8.92 -53.25 9.30
CA SER A 58 7.78 -52.86 8.47
C SER A 58 8.06 -53.21 7.00
N PRO A 59 7.05 -53.68 6.24
CA PRO A 59 7.20 -53.89 4.80
C PRO A 59 7.75 -52.63 4.10
N GLY A 60 8.72 -52.82 3.20
CA GLY A 60 9.45 -51.75 2.51
C GLY A 60 10.75 -51.31 3.21
N HIS A 61 10.82 -51.33 4.55
CA HIS A 61 11.99 -50.76 5.23
C HIS A 61 13.31 -51.54 5.03
N MET A 62 13.27 -52.86 5.17
CA MET A 62 14.44 -53.75 5.05
C MET A 62 14.15 -54.86 4.02
N ASP A 63 13.78 -54.46 2.81
CA ASP A 63 13.38 -55.36 1.73
C ASP A 63 14.53 -55.80 0.80
N GLY A 64 15.74 -55.28 1.04
CA GLY A 64 16.99 -55.75 0.44
C GLY A 64 17.58 -54.87 -0.66
N ASP A 65 16.91 -53.78 -1.06
CA ASP A 65 17.42 -52.90 -2.12
C ASP A 65 18.27 -51.71 -1.59
N GLY A 66 18.22 -51.49 -0.28
CA GLY A 66 18.96 -50.44 0.42
C GLY A 66 18.49 -49.02 0.12
N LYS A 67 17.24 -48.86 -0.34
CA LYS A 67 16.61 -47.58 -0.68
C LYS A 67 15.45 -47.32 0.27
N ALA A 68 15.01 -46.06 0.31
CA ALA A 68 13.79 -45.69 1.01
C ALA A 68 12.65 -45.55 -0.02
N GLU A 69 11.45 -45.98 0.34
CA GLU A 69 10.27 -45.89 -0.52
C GLU A 69 9.82 -44.42 -0.63
N LEU A 70 10.07 -43.81 -1.79
CA LEU A 70 9.66 -42.43 -2.05
C LEU A 70 8.15 -42.36 -2.24
N THR A 71 7.48 -41.55 -1.42
CA THR A 71 6.04 -41.34 -1.47
C THR A 71 5.66 -39.88 -1.74
N PHE A 72 6.57 -38.94 -1.44
CA PHE A 72 6.39 -37.48 -1.50
C PHE A 72 5.09 -36.96 -0.87
N GLY A 73 5.22 -36.26 0.25
CA GLY A 73 4.09 -35.62 0.92
C GLY A 73 3.39 -34.58 0.05
N THR A 74 2.21 -34.14 0.47
CA THR A 74 1.38 -33.18 -0.28
C THR A 74 2.11 -31.89 -0.63
N ILE A 75 3.04 -31.45 0.21
CA ILE A 75 3.82 -30.23 0.00
C ILE A 75 4.81 -30.30 -1.16
N ALA A 76 5.28 -31.50 -1.52
CA ALA A 76 6.12 -31.68 -2.69
C ALA A 76 5.35 -31.39 -3.99
N GLY A 77 4.02 -31.38 -3.94
CA GLY A 77 3.15 -31.08 -5.08
C GLY A 77 2.97 -32.24 -6.06
N ALA A 78 1.96 -32.13 -6.92
CA ALA A 78 1.67 -33.14 -7.92
C ALA A 78 2.83 -33.28 -8.92
N GLY A 79 3.21 -34.52 -9.23
CA GLY A 79 4.32 -34.82 -10.13
C GLY A 79 5.70 -34.74 -9.48
N ALA A 80 5.77 -34.68 -8.14
CA ALA A 80 7.02 -34.80 -7.41
C ALA A 80 7.76 -36.09 -7.79
N MET A 81 9.02 -35.97 -8.19
CA MET A 81 9.81 -37.10 -8.66
C MET A 81 11.28 -36.96 -8.26
N TRP A 82 11.91 -38.12 -8.12
CA TRP A 82 13.34 -38.28 -7.90
C TRP A 82 13.93 -39.09 -9.05
N ASN A 83 15.03 -38.62 -9.62
CA ASN A 83 15.69 -39.28 -10.76
C ASN A 83 17.00 -40.00 -10.38
N GLY A 84 17.37 -40.02 -9.09
CA GLY A 84 18.64 -40.58 -8.61
C GLY A 84 19.70 -39.55 -8.24
N THR A 85 19.59 -38.30 -8.72
CA THR A 85 20.55 -37.22 -8.44
C THR A 85 19.89 -35.90 -8.04
N SER A 86 18.63 -35.66 -8.43
CA SER A 86 17.86 -34.47 -8.08
C SER A 86 16.36 -34.75 -7.96
N CYS A 87 15.65 -33.82 -7.32
CA CYS A 87 14.19 -33.80 -7.23
C CYS A 87 13.61 -32.81 -8.24
N THR A 88 12.43 -33.12 -8.79
CA THR A 88 11.52 -32.14 -9.39
C THR A 88 10.25 -32.14 -8.56
N ASN A 89 9.88 -31.00 -7.96
CA ASN A 89 8.76 -30.87 -7.04
C ASN A 89 8.28 -29.38 -6.96
N ALA A 90 7.51 -29.02 -5.94
CA ALA A 90 7.05 -27.65 -5.75
C ALA A 90 8.18 -26.65 -5.39
N CYS A 91 9.29 -27.13 -4.85
CA CYS A 91 10.45 -26.35 -4.40
C CYS A 91 11.59 -26.35 -5.44
N HIS A 92 11.72 -27.43 -6.21
CA HIS A 92 12.79 -27.70 -7.17
C HIS A 92 12.21 -28.00 -8.55
N GLY A 93 12.87 -27.57 -9.63
CA GLY A 93 12.36 -27.72 -10.99
C GLY A 93 11.48 -26.58 -11.49
N ARG A 94 11.37 -25.48 -10.74
CA ARG A 94 10.52 -24.33 -11.11
C ARG A 94 11.31 -23.13 -11.60
N ALA A 95 11.89 -23.24 -12.79
CA ALA A 95 12.58 -22.12 -13.45
C ALA A 95 11.67 -20.88 -13.66
N ALA A 96 10.35 -21.09 -13.76
CA ALA A 96 9.36 -20.01 -13.90
C ALA A 96 9.36 -19.02 -12.73
N LEU A 97 9.88 -19.39 -11.56
CA LEU A 97 9.99 -18.49 -10.40
C LEU A 97 11.21 -17.56 -10.48
N GLY A 98 12.05 -17.68 -11.52
CA GLY A 98 13.21 -16.81 -11.74
C GLY A 98 14.45 -17.14 -10.89
N GLY A 99 14.48 -18.31 -10.25
CA GLY A 99 15.65 -18.77 -9.50
C GLY A 99 16.85 -19.09 -10.39
N THR A 100 18.05 -18.86 -9.89
CA THR A 100 19.32 -19.14 -10.60
C THR A 100 19.78 -20.60 -10.49
N LYS A 101 19.26 -21.34 -9.51
CA LYS A 101 19.55 -22.76 -9.24
C LYS A 101 18.25 -23.55 -8.98
N PRO A 102 17.27 -23.53 -9.91
CA PRO A 102 15.97 -24.17 -9.68
C PRO A 102 16.10 -25.70 -9.59
N ASN A 103 17.18 -26.29 -10.09
CA ASN A 103 17.44 -27.73 -10.10
C ASN A 103 18.69 -28.06 -9.27
N PRO A 104 18.62 -28.11 -7.94
CA PRO A 104 19.77 -28.44 -7.12
C PRO A 104 20.15 -29.92 -7.27
N VAL A 105 21.45 -30.19 -7.13
CA VAL A 105 22.03 -31.54 -7.10
C VAL A 105 22.08 -32.02 -5.65
N TRP A 106 21.52 -33.20 -5.37
CA TRP A 106 21.37 -33.74 -4.02
C TRP A 106 22.69 -33.98 -3.27
N THR A 107 23.75 -34.29 -4.01
CA THR A 107 25.09 -34.59 -3.47
C THR A 107 26.00 -33.37 -3.38
N THR A 108 25.49 -32.18 -3.71
CA THR A 108 26.21 -30.90 -3.56
C THR A 108 25.68 -30.16 -2.33
N VAL A 109 26.41 -30.27 -1.22
CA VAL A 109 26.03 -29.73 0.10
C VAL A 109 27.03 -28.68 0.62
N ASP A 110 27.58 -27.88 -0.28
CA ASP A 110 28.54 -26.81 0.03
C ASP A 110 27.87 -25.44 0.31
N GLY A 111 26.54 -25.41 0.37
CA GLY A 111 25.74 -24.20 0.58
C GLY A 111 25.52 -23.34 -0.67
N THR A 112 26.17 -23.65 -1.80
CA THR A 112 26.09 -22.83 -3.03
C THR A 112 24.71 -22.86 -3.69
N GLN A 113 23.89 -23.86 -3.37
CA GLN A 113 22.55 -24.08 -3.95
C GLN A 113 21.41 -23.52 -3.09
N SER A 114 21.69 -23.04 -1.87
CA SER A 114 20.71 -22.59 -0.88
C SER A 114 20.88 -21.12 -0.50
N THR A 115 21.36 -20.29 -1.43
CA THR A 115 21.46 -18.84 -1.27
C THR A 115 20.18 -18.13 -1.73
N CYS A 116 19.88 -16.96 -1.18
CA CYS A 116 18.77 -16.13 -1.69
C CYS A 116 18.92 -15.90 -3.20
N GLY A 117 17.84 -16.06 -3.96
CA GLY A 117 17.88 -16.02 -5.43
C GLY A 117 18.13 -17.38 -6.12
N SER A 118 18.47 -18.43 -5.37
CA SER A 118 18.68 -19.77 -5.93
C SER A 118 17.37 -20.45 -6.34
N CYS A 119 16.34 -20.40 -5.49
CA CYS A 119 15.07 -21.09 -5.72
C CYS A 119 14.07 -20.26 -6.55
N HIS A 120 13.94 -18.98 -6.22
CA HIS A 120 13.12 -17.99 -6.93
C HIS A 120 13.88 -16.66 -7.06
N GLY A 121 13.45 -15.79 -7.96
CA GLY A 121 14.00 -14.43 -8.08
C GLY A 121 13.66 -13.58 -6.85
N ALA A 122 14.53 -12.66 -6.48
CA ALA A 122 14.30 -11.69 -5.40
C ALA A 122 14.59 -10.26 -5.93
N PRO A 123 13.59 -9.56 -6.49
CA PRO A 123 12.17 -9.95 -6.64
C PRO A 123 11.94 -11.04 -7.72
N PRO A 124 10.80 -11.74 -7.67
CA PRO A 124 10.37 -12.63 -8.75
C PRO A 124 10.25 -11.91 -10.10
N PRO A 125 10.17 -12.66 -11.22
CA PRO A 125 10.00 -12.06 -12.54
C PRO A 125 8.77 -11.12 -12.63
N PRO A 126 8.74 -10.19 -13.60
CA PRO A 126 7.60 -9.31 -13.85
C PRO A 126 6.27 -10.08 -13.93
N PRO A 127 5.16 -9.52 -13.43
CA PRO A 127 4.96 -8.09 -13.13
C PRO A 127 5.28 -7.67 -11.68
N HIS A 128 6.12 -8.41 -10.95
CA HIS A 128 6.51 -8.02 -9.60
C HIS A 128 7.21 -6.65 -9.58
N PRO A 129 6.87 -5.74 -8.63
CA PRO A 129 7.56 -4.47 -8.50
C PRO A 129 9.03 -4.66 -8.12
N THR A 130 9.88 -3.72 -8.52
CA THR A 130 11.29 -3.70 -8.13
C THR A 130 11.45 -2.98 -6.79
N GLY A 131 12.19 -3.57 -5.84
CA GLY A 131 12.47 -2.96 -4.54
C GLY A 131 12.94 -3.98 -3.50
N ASN A 132 13.44 -3.49 -2.36
CA ASN A 132 14.03 -4.33 -1.31
C ASN A 132 13.14 -4.50 -0.07
N ASN A 133 12.03 -3.76 0.04
CA ASN A 133 11.09 -3.90 1.16
C ASN A 133 9.96 -4.86 0.80
N CYS A 134 10.25 -6.17 0.85
CA CYS A 134 9.28 -7.21 0.53
C CYS A 134 8.12 -7.26 1.54
N ALA A 135 8.37 -6.86 2.79
CA ALA A 135 7.41 -6.93 3.90
C ALA A 135 6.13 -6.12 3.67
N THR A 136 6.18 -5.10 2.79
CA THR A 136 5.02 -4.32 2.37
C THR A 136 3.91 -5.20 1.80
N CYS A 137 4.28 -6.23 1.04
CA CYS A 137 3.35 -7.17 0.43
C CYS A 137 3.41 -8.54 1.09
N HIS A 138 4.58 -8.99 1.56
CA HIS A 138 4.80 -10.31 2.13
C HIS A 138 4.95 -10.22 3.65
N PRO A 139 3.86 -10.38 4.43
CA PRO A 139 3.86 -10.06 5.87
C PRO A 139 4.76 -10.97 6.72
N THR A 140 5.17 -12.11 6.17
CA THR A 140 6.07 -13.09 6.80
C THR A 140 7.55 -12.73 6.62
N MET A 141 7.86 -11.69 5.85
CA MET A 141 9.20 -11.13 5.69
C MET A 141 9.48 -10.04 6.74
N GLU A 142 10.75 -9.91 7.12
CA GLU A 142 11.22 -8.75 7.89
C GLU A 142 11.39 -7.52 6.99
N GLU A 143 11.10 -6.35 7.55
CA GLU A 143 11.11 -5.08 6.84
C GLU A 143 12.50 -4.75 6.27
N ALA A 144 12.53 -4.24 5.03
CA ALA A 144 13.76 -3.84 4.33
C ALA A 144 14.88 -4.89 4.33
N SER A 145 14.53 -6.18 4.36
CA SER A 145 15.47 -7.28 4.44
C SER A 145 15.02 -8.49 3.60
N LEU A 146 15.94 -9.44 3.38
CA LEU A 146 15.65 -10.77 2.84
C LEU A 146 15.57 -11.84 3.96
N THR A 147 15.27 -11.41 5.19
CA THR A 147 15.07 -12.32 6.33
C THR A 147 13.58 -12.51 6.62
N PHE A 148 13.25 -13.58 7.35
CA PHE A 148 11.86 -13.97 7.61
C PHE A 148 11.46 -13.66 9.04
N ARG A 149 10.34 -12.96 9.21
CA ARG A 149 9.65 -12.78 10.50
C ARG A 149 9.03 -14.08 10.97
N ASP A 150 8.51 -14.84 10.01
CA ASP A 150 7.96 -16.18 10.22
C ASP A 150 8.62 -17.18 9.24
N PRO A 151 9.77 -17.74 9.60
CA PRO A 151 10.43 -18.76 8.79
C PRO A 151 9.56 -19.98 8.51
N ALA A 152 8.62 -20.32 9.39
CA ALA A 152 7.79 -21.53 9.23
C ALA A 152 6.81 -21.43 8.05
N SER A 153 6.51 -20.21 7.61
CA SER A 153 5.68 -19.95 6.44
C SER A 153 6.46 -19.98 5.12
N HIS A 154 7.80 -19.95 5.15
CA HIS A 154 8.59 -20.10 3.94
C HIS A 154 8.77 -21.58 3.58
N ILE A 155 8.40 -21.94 2.35
CA ILE A 155 8.29 -23.34 1.87
C ILE A 155 7.20 -24.12 2.64
N ASP A 156 6.02 -23.53 2.81
CA ASP A 156 4.81 -24.21 3.32
C ASP A 156 3.79 -24.57 2.19
N GLY A 157 4.11 -24.17 0.95
CA GLY A 157 3.27 -24.37 -0.24
C GLY A 157 2.32 -23.21 -0.55
N LYS A 158 2.35 -22.12 0.22
CA LYS A 158 1.55 -20.91 0.00
C LYS A 158 2.45 -19.70 -0.28
N VAL A 159 1.86 -18.68 -0.88
CA VAL A 159 2.49 -17.37 -1.03
C VAL A 159 1.70 -16.40 -0.16
N ASP A 160 2.29 -15.97 0.94
CA ASP A 160 1.67 -15.00 1.83
C ASP A 160 1.79 -13.60 1.23
N VAL A 161 0.66 -13.03 0.84
CA VAL A 161 0.59 -11.65 0.34
C VAL A 161 -0.57 -10.93 1.01
N VAL A 162 -0.29 -9.83 1.71
CA VAL A 162 -1.34 -8.91 2.16
C VAL A 162 -1.83 -8.07 0.98
N GLY A 163 -3.16 -7.94 0.87
CA GLY A 163 -3.76 -7.21 -0.25
C GLY A 163 -3.51 -7.86 -1.61
N GLY A 164 -3.20 -9.16 -1.63
CA GLY A 164 -2.70 -9.89 -2.79
C GLY A 164 -3.67 -10.02 -3.95
N GLY A 165 -3.66 -9.02 -4.82
CA GLY A 165 -4.06 -9.17 -6.21
C GLY A 165 -3.89 -7.87 -6.97
N ALA A 166 -3.42 -7.96 -8.21
CA ALA A 166 -3.62 -6.93 -9.25
C ALA A 166 -5.12 -6.55 -9.44
N THR A 167 -6.02 -7.23 -8.74
CA THR A 167 -7.47 -7.03 -8.66
C THR A 167 -7.93 -6.17 -7.48
N GLY A 168 -7.10 -5.92 -6.46
CA GLY A 168 -7.47 -5.14 -5.25
C GLY A 168 -7.41 -3.62 -5.41
N GLY A 169 -6.85 -3.13 -6.52
CA GLY A 169 -6.65 -1.70 -6.79
C GLY A 169 -5.78 -1.01 -5.73
N CYS A 170 -5.82 0.32 -5.69
CA CYS A 170 -5.00 1.12 -4.77
C CYS A 170 -5.34 0.88 -3.27
N THR A 171 -6.49 0.26 -3.00
CA THR A 171 -6.98 -0.01 -1.64
C THR A 171 -6.30 -1.18 -0.95
N SER A 172 -5.43 -1.90 -1.66
CA SER A 172 -4.71 -3.07 -1.14
C SER A 172 -3.67 -2.72 -0.08
N CYS A 173 -3.06 -1.53 -0.17
CA CYS A 173 -1.96 -1.10 0.71
C CYS A 173 -2.41 -0.01 1.69
N HIS A 174 -3.18 0.97 1.21
CA HIS A 174 -3.68 2.11 1.98
C HIS A 174 -5.14 2.39 1.62
N GLY A 175 -5.85 3.11 2.49
CA GLY A 175 -7.25 3.43 2.26
C GLY A 175 -8.18 2.37 2.85
N SER A 176 -9.27 2.11 2.13
CA SER A 176 -10.37 1.25 2.53
C SER A 176 -11.12 0.74 1.31
N ALA A 177 -12.02 -0.22 1.49
CA ALA A 177 -12.90 -0.69 0.42
C ALA A 177 -13.73 0.43 -0.25
N THR A 178 -13.95 1.55 0.44
CA THR A 178 -14.71 2.70 -0.08
C THR A 178 -13.86 3.72 -0.83
N SER A 179 -12.59 3.86 -0.48
CA SER A 179 -11.71 4.89 -1.04
C SER A 179 -10.25 4.57 -0.75
N SER A 180 -9.40 4.79 -1.75
CA SER A 180 -7.94 4.67 -1.64
C SER A 180 -7.30 5.74 -0.76
N ALA A 181 -8.02 6.84 -0.49
CA ALA A 181 -7.53 7.81 0.47
C ALA A 181 -7.60 7.20 1.88
N PRO A 182 -6.54 7.27 2.69
CA PRO A 182 -6.49 6.67 4.02
C PRO A 182 -7.75 6.96 4.86
N PRO A 183 -8.40 5.88 5.33
CA PRO A 183 -8.65 5.75 6.75
C PRO A 183 -7.82 4.64 7.36
N LYS A 184 -7.06 3.86 6.58
CA LYS A 184 -5.91 3.10 7.06
C LYS A 184 -4.68 3.56 6.30
N ASP A 185 -3.67 4.05 7.01
CA ASP A 185 -2.39 4.41 6.39
C ASP A 185 -1.44 3.20 6.32
N LEU A 186 -0.23 3.43 5.81
CA LEU A 186 0.79 2.39 5.64
C LEU A 186 1.33 1.86 6.98
N SER A 187 1.21 2.63 8.07
CA SER A 187 1.55 2.21 9.44
C SER A 187 0.41 1.42 10.09
N GLY A 188 -0.75 1.35 9.44
CA GLY A 188 -1.95 0.71 9.94
C GLY A 188 -2.80 1.60 10.86
N ASP A 189 -2.44 2.87 11.01
CA ASP A 189 -3.23 3.81 11.80
C ASP A 189 -4.56 4.10 11.11
N THR A 190 -5.60 4.30 11.91
CA THR A 190 -6.93 4.66 11.40
C THR A 190 -7.53 5.94 11.96
N ALA A 191 -6.86 6.56 12.92
CA ALA A 191 -7.34 7.78 13.55
C ALA A 191 -6.97 8.99 12.68
N ALA A 192 -7.91 9.92 12.47
CA ALA A 192 -7.65 11.18 11.76
C ALA A 192 -6.61 12.10 12.45
N THR A 193 -6.17 11.74 13.65
CA THR A 193 -5.06 12.39 14.37
C THR A 193 -3.68 11.89 13.95
N ALA A 194 -3.60 10.77 13.20
CA ALA A 194 -2.35 10.29 12.60
C ALA A 194 -2.11 11.03 11.28
N ALA A 195 -0.86 11.44 11.02
CA ALA A 195 -0.52 12.24 9.83
C ALA A 195 -0.78 11.49 8.50
N GLY A 196 -0.60 10.18 8.47
CA GLY A 196 -0.89 9.34 7.30
C GLY A 196 -2.39 9.23 7.00
N VAL A 197 -3.26 9.42 8.00
CA VAL A 197 -4.72 9.42 7.83
C VAL A 197 -5.26 10.84 7.66
N GLY A 198 -5.08 11.69 8.68
CA GLY A 198 -5.46 13.09 8.67
C GLY A 198 -6.87 13.39 8.20
N ALA A 199 -7.02 14.54 7.53
CA ALA A 199 -8.30 15.05 7.06
C ALA A 199 -8.71 14.54 5.65
N HIS A 200 -8.11 13.47 5.13
CA HIS A 200 -8.42 12.94 3.79
C HIS A 200 -9.92 12.77 3.55
N GLN A 201 -10.61 12.05 4.45
CA GLN A 201 -12.04 11.78 4.31
C GLN A 201 -12.88 13.06 4.34
N ALA A 202 -12.53 14.04 5.17
CA ALA A 202 -13.26 15.32 5.24
C ALA A 202 -13.17 16.12 3.92
N HIS A 203 -12.03 16.01 3.21
CA HIS A 203 -11.82 16.71 1.94
C HIS A 203 -12.44 15.96 0.75
N LEU A 204 -12.44 14.63 0.75
CA LEU A 204 -12.88 13.84 -0.41
C LEU A 204 -14.37 13.44 -0.37
N THR A 205 -14.99 13.41 0.81
CA THR A 205 -16.43 13.14 0.91
C THR A 205 -17.25 14.20 0.18
N THR A 206 -18.46 13.85 -0.25
CA THR A 206 -19.38 14.82 -0.86
C THR A 206 -19.75 15.90 0.15
N SER A 207 -19.93 17.13 -0.34
CA SER A 207 -20.27 18.28 0.50
C SER A 207 -21.39 19.08 -0.14
N ALA A 208 -22.27 19.61 0.71
CA ALA A 208 -23.36 20.49 0.29
C ALA A 208 -22.92 21.96 0.13
N TRP A 209 -21.69 22.31 0.54
CA TRP A 209 -21.27 23.71 0.61
C TRP A 209 -19.96 24.01 -0.13
N ARG A 210 -19.21 23.02 -0.62
CA ARG A 210 -17.99 23.23 -1.41
C ARG A 210 -17.93 22.27 -2.59
N ARG A 211 -17.17 22.65 -3.62
CA ARG A 211 -16.95 21.78 -4.78
C ARG A 211 -16.34 20.43 -4.37
N THR A 212 -16.42 19.43 -5.24
CA THR A 212 -15.65 18.19 -5.08
C THR A 212 -14.15 18.49 -5.13
N ILE A 213 -13.40 17.94 -4.18
CA ILE A 213 -11.94 18.01 -4.16
C ILE A 213 -11.43 16.67 -4.67
N ALA A 214 -10.56 16.70 -5.68
CA ALA A 214 -9.92 15.50 -6.21
C ALA A 214 -8.58 15.27 -5.53
N CYS A 215 -8.06 14.04 -5.56
CA CYS A 215 -6.73 13.72 -5.04
C CYS A 215 -5.63 14.59 -5.70
N THR A 216 -5.81 14.90 -6.99
CA THR A 216 -4.92 15.77 -7.78
C THR A 216 -4.93 17.25 -7.36
N SER A 217 -5.81 17.65 -6.43
CA SER A 217 -5.74 18.97 -5.80
C SER A 217 -4.58 19.08 -4.81
N CYS A 218 -4.05 17.95 -4.31
CA CYS A 218 -2.98 17.93 -3.31
C CYS A 218 -1.81 17.01 -3.68
N HIS A 219 -2.02 15.98 -4.49
CA HIS A 219 -1.02 14.94 -4.76
C HIS A 219 -0.73 14.76 -6.24
N THR A 220 0.48 14.27 -6.53
CA THR A 220 0.73 13.54 -7.79
C THR A 220 0.15 12.14 -7.63
N VAL A 221 -0.98 11.86 -8.28
CA VAL A 221 -1.68 10.57 -8.12
C VAL A 221 -1.08 9.55 -9.09
N PRO A 222 -0.51 8.43 -8.60
CA PRO A 222 0.04 7.40 -9.47
C PRO A 222 -1.07 6.61 -10.17
N LEU A 223 -0.82 6.21 -11.42
CA LEU A 223 -1.73 5.35 -12.18
C LEU A 223 -1.48 3.85 -11.92
N THR A 224 -0.27 3.50 -11.52
CA THR A 224 0.16 2.13 -11.23
C THR A 224 0.99 2.10 -9.94
N ALA A 225 1.07 0.93 -9.30
CA ALA A 225 1.79 0.79 -8.05
C ALA A 225 3.30 1.07 -8.20
N ASP A 226 3.87 0.75 -9.36
CA ASP A 226 5.29 0.92 -9.72
C ASP A 226 5.61 2.29 -10.35
N ALA A 227 4.66 3.23 -10.37
CA ALA A 227 4.90 4.55 -10.89
C ALA A 227 6.04 5.24 -10.11
N PRO A 228 6.97 5.94 -10.78
CA PRO A 228 8.05 6.67 -10.10
C PRO A 228 7.51 7.62 -9.03
N GLY A 229 8.09 7.56 -7.83
CA GLY A 229 7.67 8.32 -6.65
C GLY A 229 6.63 7.63 -5.76
N HIS A 230 5.88 6.64 -6.25
CA HIS A 230 4.82 6.04 -5.42
C HIS A 230 5.33 5.09 -4.32
N ILE A 231 6.22 4.14 -4.67
CA ILE A 231 6.85 3.21 -3.73
C ILE A 231 8.36 3.41 -3.82
N ASP A 232 8.84 4.54 -3.33
CA ASP A 232 10.24 4.97 -3.43
C ASP A 232 11.01 4.90 -2.10
N GLY A 233 10.36 4.42 -1.03
CA GLY A 233 11.00 3.98 0.22
C GLY A 233 10.86 4.93 1.41
N ASP A 234 10.20 6.07 1.26
CA ASP A 234 9.94 6.98 2.39
C ASP A 234 8.53 6.82 3.00
N ASN A 235 7.67 6.00 2.37
CA ASN A 235 6.27 5.78 2.73
C ASN A 235 5.44 7.08 2.78
N MET A 236 5.79 8.06 1.95
CA MET A 236 5.13 9.36 1.88
C MET A 236 4.56 9.59 0.48
N ALA A 237 3.38 10.20 0.41
CA ALA A 237 2.82 10.63 -0.87
C ALA A 237 3.44 11.97 -1.32
N GLU A 238 3.68 12.11 -2.64
CA GLU A 238 4.19 13.34 -3.24
C GLU A 238 3.09 14.41 -3.23
N LEU A 239 3.44 15.58 -2.73
CA LEU A 239 2.54 16.73 -2.75
C LEU A 239 2.73 17.55 -4.02
N LYS A 240 1.60 17.83 -4.67
CA LYS A 240 1.47 18.74 -5.80
C LYS A 240 0.14 19.46 -5.66
N PHE A 241 0.18 20.69 -5.15
CA PHE A 241 -1.02 21.51 -5.04
C PHE A 241 -1.45 22.01 -6.43
N ASP A 242 -2.76 22.03 -6.66
CA ASP A 242 -3.34 22.54 -7.91
C ASP A 242 -3.18 24.06 -8.06
N THR A 243 -3.64 24.59 -9.20
CA THR A 243 -3.53 26.02 -9.51
C THR A 243 -4.29 26.92 -8.55
N LEU A 244 -5.30 26.41 -7.82
CA LEU A 244 -6.01 27.19 -6.80
C LEU A 244 -5.16 27.37 -5.53
N ASN A 245 -4.20 26.47 -5.29
CA ASN A 245 -3.31 26.49 -4.14
C ASN A 245 -1.84 26.41 -4.57
N SER A 246 -1.47 27.02 -5.69
CA SER A 246 -0.15 26.85 -6.32
C SER A 246 1.05 27.27 -5.45
N VAL A 247 0.82 28.08 -4.43
CA VAL A 247 1.82 28.52 -3.44
C VAL A 247 1.66 27.85 -2.08
N ALA A 248 0.72 26.90 -1.95
CA ALA A 248 0.50 26.20 -0.71
C ALA A 248 1.68 25.32 -0.35
N THR A 249 1.87 25.16 0.95
CA THR A 249 2.96 24.38 1.53
C THR A 249 2.40 23.43 2.57
N TYR A 250 3.11 22.34 2.82
CA TYR A 250 2.81 21.41 3.90
C TYR A 250 4.05 21.20 4.75
N ASN A 251 3.96 21.53 6.03
CA ASN A 251 4.98 21.20 7.02
C ASN A 251 4.66 19.81 7.58
N ARG A 252 5.45 18.82 7.16
CA ARG A 252 5.29 17.41 7.57
C ARG A 252 5.47 17.22 9.09
N GLN A 253 6.43 17.90 9.71
CA GLN A 253 6.73 17.76 11.14
C GLN A 253 5.59 18.30 12.00
N ALA A 254 5.01 19.43 11.60
CA ALA A 254 3.90 20.05 12.30
C ALA A 254 2.53 19.52 11.87
N SER A 255 2.46 18.71 10.79
CA SER A 255 1.21 18.31 10.13
C SER A 255 0.29 19.51 9.88
N THR A 256 0.85 20.56 9.27
CA THR A 256 0.13 21.81 8.98
C THR A 256 0.29 22.22 7.53
N CYS A 257 -0.80 22.69 6.93
CA CYS A 257 -0.79 23.33 5.63
C CYS A 257 -0.67 24.85 5.80
N GLY A 258 0.00 25.51 4.86
CA GLY A 258 0.15 26.96 4.83
C GLY A 258 -0.07 27.54 3.44
N ASN A 259 -0.35 28.84 3.37
CA ASN A 259 -0.55 29.62 2.15
C ASN A 259 -1.68 29.11 1.23
N MET A 260 -2.78 28.65 1.84
CA MET A 260 -3.88 28.02 1.11
C MET A 260 -4.99 29.01 0.75
N TYR A 261 -5.59 28.81 -0.43
CA TYR A 261 -6.86 29.43 -0.82
C TYR A 261 -8.05 28.82 -0.06
N CYS A 262 -8.14 27.48 -0.01
CA CYS A 262 -9.33 26.79 0.52
C CYS A 262 -9.53 27.00 2.03
N HIS A 263 -8.44 27.04 2.79
CA HIS A 263 -8.46 27.36 4.22
C HIS A 263 -8.09 28.83 4.47
N GLY A 264 -8.35 29.70 3.49
CA GLY A 264 -8.08 31.13 3.50
C GLY A 264 -9.27 31.99 3.90
N ASN A 265 -9.04 33.30 3.85
CA ASN A 265 -10.08 34.27 4.18
C ASN A 265 -10.87 34.80 2.97
N GLY A 266 -10.74 34.13 1.82
CA GLY A 266 -11.36 34.55 0.56
C GLY A 266 -10.74 35.80 -0.07
N ARG A 267 -9.71 36.41 0.53
CA ARG A 267 -8.99 37.58 -0.02
C ARG A 267 -7.50 37.33 -0.25
N VAL A 268 -6.84 36.62 0.65
CA VAL A 268 -5.40 36.35 0.60
C VAL A 268 -5.09 34.93 1.07
N SER A 269 -4.09 34.32 0.43
CA SER A 269 -3.61 32.96 0.72
C SER A 269 -2.55 32.98 1.82
N THR A 270 -2.88 33.48 3.01
CA THR A 270 -1.90 33.66 4.13
C THR A 270 -2.23 32.83 5.36
N SER A 271 -3.18 31.91 5.26
CA SER A 271 -3.70 31.13 6.38
C SER A 271 -2.98 29.80 6.55
N SER A 272 -3.03 29.30 7.78
CA SER A 272 -2.52 27.99 8.19
C SER A 272 -3.67 27.12 8.69
N ALA A 273 -3.62 25.82 8.41
CA ALA A 273 -4.60 24.84 8.86
C ALA A 273 -3.90 23.57 9.35
N SER A 274 -4.41 22.97 10.43
CA SER A 274 -3.92 21.67 10.90
C SER A 274 -4.52 20.54 10.06
N TRP A 275 -3.67 19.59 9.68
CA TRP A 275 -4.07 18.39 8.93
C TRP A 275 -4.66 17.29 9.81
N ILE A 276 -4.22 17.24 11.06
CA ILE A 276 -4.52 16.16 12.03
C ILE A 276 -5.44 16.58 13.16
N THR A 277 -5.99 17.81 13.12
CA THR A 277 -6.97 18.28 14.11
C THR A 277 -8.38 18.05 13.56
N PRO A 278 -9.15 17.08 14.07
CA PRO A 278 -10.49 16.81 13.59
C PRO A 278 -11.45 17.93 14.03
N GLY A 279 -12.39 18.28 13.16
CA GLY A 279 -13.44 19.24 13.49
C GLY A 279 -14.07 19.83 12.23
N LYS A 280 -15.35 20.21 12.33
CA LYS A 280 -15.99 21.00 11.28
C LYS A 280 -15.60 22.46 11.45
N LEU A 281 -15.11 23.06 10.38
CA LEU A 281 -14.94 24.50 10.30
C LEU A 281 -16.31 25.18 10.24
N ALA A 282 -16.48 26.24 11.02
CA ALA A 282 -17.65 27.10 10.91
C ALA A 282 -17.51 27.99 9.66
N CYS A 283 -18.61 28.41 9.03
CA CYS A 283 -18.55 29.31 7.86
C CYS A 283 -17.69 30.57 8.14
N THR A 284 -17.77 31.08 9.37
CA THR A 284 -17.04 32.27 9.83
C THR A 284 -15.53 32.06 10.00
N SER A 285 -15.02 30.82 9.95
CA SER A 285 -13.58 30.58 9.99
C SER A 285 -12.89 30.89 8.66
N CYS A 286 -13.64 30.95 7.56
CA CYS A 286 -13.14 31.37 6.26
C CYS A 286 -13.38 32.87 6.09
N HIS A 287 -14.63 33.29 5.94
CA HIS A 287 -14.96 34.70 5.80
C HIS A 287 -16.04 35.12 6.79
N THR A 288 -16.05 36.39 7.16
CA THR A 288 -17.13 36.95 7.98
C THR A 288 -18.43 37.04 7.17
N MET A 289 -19.56 37.11 7.86
CA MET A 289 -20.89 37.29 7.25
C MET A 289 -21.38 38.74 7.30
N ASP A 290 -20.57 39.66 7.85
CA ASP A 290 -20.88 41.09 7.98
C ASP A 290 -20.19 41.94 6.87
N GLY A 291 -19.52 41.28 5.92
CA GLY A 291 -18.78 41.91 4.83
C GLY A 291 -17.35 42.32 5.21
N THR A 292 -16.91 42.10 6.45
CA THR A 292 -15.57 42.44 6.89
C THR A 292 -14.53 41.53 6.23
N GLY A 293 -13.66 42.12 5.43
CA GLY A 293 -12.67 41.33 4.70
C GLY A 293 -13.26 40.64 3.46
N MET A 294 -14.36 41.12 2.89
CA MET A 294 -14.87 40.73 1.56
C MET A 294 -14.64 41.84 0.54
N SER A 295 -14.12 41.54 -0.65
CA SER A 295 -13.77 42.54 -1.70
C SER A 295 -14.93 43.46 -2.09
N GLY A 296 -14.68 44.60 -2.73
CA GLY A 296 -15.73 45.56 -3.09
C GLY A 296 -16.50 46.13 -1.89
N ASP A 297 -17.72 46.63 -2.13
CA ASP A 297 -18.53 47.34 -1.14
C ASP A 297 -19.53 46.46 -0.38
N HIS A 298 -19.19 45.19 -0.11
CA HIS A 298 -20.08 44.26 0.61
C HIS A 298 -20.60 44.85 1.92
N ARG A 299 -19.74 45.53 2.71
CA ARG A 299 -20.16 46.16 3.97
C ARG A 299 -21.25 47.22 3.79
N ARG A 300 -21.25 47.94 2.66
CA ARG A 300 -22.25 48.98 2.37
C ARG A 300 -23.58 48.32 2.03
N HIS A 301 -23.58 47.41 1.06
CA HIS A 301 -24.78 46.71 0.61
C HIS A 301 -25.42 45.89 1.75
N LEU A 302 -24.62 45.29 2.64
CA LEU A 302 -25.15 44.59 3.81
C LEU A 302 -25.79 45.53 4.83
N ARG A 303 -25.30 46.78 4.99
CA ARG A 303 -25.97 47.80 5.83
C ARG A 303 -27.28 48.31 5.22
N GLU A 304 -27.40 48.21 3.91
CA GLU A 304 -28.63 48.50 3.15
C GLU A 304 -29.60 47.28 3.14
N ASN A 305 -29.31 46.23 3.94
CA ASN A 305 -30.07 44.98 4.03
C ASN A 305 -30.18 44.20 2.71
N ILE A 306 -29.24 44.40 1.78
CA ILE A 306 -29.17 43.61 0.55
C ILE A 306 -28.70 42.20 0.89
N GLN A 307 -29.48 41.21 0.49
CA GLN A 307 -29.18 39.80 0.72
C GLN A 307 -28.08 39.31 -0.23
N CYS A 308 -27.27 38.35 0.21
CA CYS A 308 -26.23 37.72 -0.60
C CYS A 308 -26.78 37.16 -1.92
N SER A 309 -27.97 36.55 -1.87
CA SER A 309 -28.68 36.02 -3.05
C SER A 309 -29.12 37.09 -4.04
N GLY A 310 -29.11 38.37 -3.67
CA GLY A 310 -29.35 39.47 -4.59
C GLY A 310 -28.27 39.59 -5.67
N CYS A 311 -27.02 39.17 -5.35
CA CYS A 311 -25.88 39.21 -6.25
C CYS A 311 -25.26 37.83 -6.53
N HIS A 312 -25.44 36.86 -5.64
CA HIS A 312 -24.87 35.51 -5.74
C HIS A 312 -25.96 34.45 -5.88
N ALA A 313 -27.00 34.75 -6.68
CA ALA A 313 -28.25 33.98 -6.73
C ALA A 313 -28.07 32.51 -7.11
N ASP A 314 -27.02 32.16 -7.86
CA ASP A 314 -26.73 30.77 -8.25
C ASP A 314 -25.96 30.00 -7.17
N VAL A 315 -25.36 30.68 -6.19
CA VAL A 315 -24.50 30.06 -5.15
C VAL A 315 -25.24 29.95 -3.83
N ILE A 316 -25.97 30.98 -3.43
CA ILE A 316 -26.57 31.10 -2.09
C ILE A 316 -28.02 31.61 -2.19
N ASN A 317 -28.90 31.07 -1.34
CA ASN A 317 -30.29 31.52 -1.25
C ASN A 317 -30.49 32.64 -0.20
N ALA A 318 -31.70 33.19 -0.13
CA ALA A 318 -32.09 34.23 0.84
C ALA A 318 -31.91 33.79 2.30
N GLY A 319 -32.01 32.49 2.57
CA GLY A 319 -31.76 31.87 3.88
C GLY A 319 -30.27 31.66 4.20
N ARG A 320 -29.35 32.21 3.41
CA ARG A 320 -27.88 32.07 3.55
C ARG A 320 -27.37 30.64 3.50
N THR A 321 -28.09 29.76 2.80
CA THR A 321 -27.68 28.38 2.54
C THR A 321 -27.05 28.31 1.16
N ILE A 322 -25.89 27.65 1.06
CA ILE A 322 -25.28 27.33 -0.24
C ILE A 322 -26.19 26.34 -0.96
N ILE A 323 -26.66 26.72 -2.14
CA ILE A 323 -27.57 25.92 -2.98
C ILE A 323 -26.85 25.24 -4.14
N ASN A 324 -25.63 25.69 -4.46
CA ASN A 324 -24.79 25.05 -5.47
C ASN A 324 -23.35 24.95 -4.96
N ALA A 325 -23.03 23.80 -4.36
CA ALA A 325 -21.72 23.52 -3.80
C ALA A 325 -20.59 23.62 -4.84
N ALA A 326 -20.86 23.28 -6.11
CA ALA A 326 -19.86 23.31 -7.17
C ALA A 326 -19.35 24.72 -7.49
N LEU A 327 -20.15 25.74 -7.18
CA LEU A 327 -19.79 27.15 -7.36
C LEU A 327 -19.11 27.77 -6.14
N HIS A 328 -19.09 27.09 -4.99
CA HIS A 328 -18.47 27.63 -3.78
C HIS A 328 -17.10 26.97 -3.54
N VAL A 329 -16.08 27.80 -3.29
CA VAL A 329 -14.66 27.39 -3.14
C VAL A 329 -14.09 26.81 -4.44
N ASN A 330 -14.32 27.47 -5.58
CA ASN A 330 -13.84 27.06 -6.92
C ASN A 330 -12.82 28.04 -7.54
N GLY A 331 -12.43 29.09 -6.82
CA GLY A 331 -11.48 30.11 -7.31
C GLY A 331 -12.12 31.24 -8.11
N LEU A 332 -13.44 31.22 -8.30
CA LEU A 332 -14.17 32.24 -9.05
C LEU A 332 -15.07 33.04 -8.11
N HIS A 333 -15.47 34.22 -8.60
CA HIS A 333 -16.46 35.07 -7.93
C HIS A 333 -17.73 35.09 -8.79
N GLU A 334 -18.69 34.24 -8.45
CA GLU A 334 -19.96 34.11 -9.18
C GLU A 334 -20.90 35.25 -8.81
N VAL A 335 -20.93 36.29 -9.62
CA VAL A 335 -21.92 37.37 -9.48
C VAL A 335 -22.98 37.19 -10.54
N LYS A 336 -24.18 36.79 -10.11
CA LYS A 336 -25.41 36.80 -10.88
C LYS A 336 -26.47 37.54 -10.10
N MET A 337 -26.72 38.76 -10.55
CA MET A 337 -27.68 39.63 -9.90
C MET A 337 -29.11 39.22 -10.24
N GLY A 338 -30.02 39.37 -9.26
CA GLY A 338 -31.45 39.17 -9.47
C GLY A 338 -32.07 40.24 -10.40
N ALA A 339 -31.42 41.40 -10.53
CA ALA A 339 -31.74 42.46 -11.49
C ALA A 339 -30.46 43.21 -11.91
N GLY A 340 -30.37 43.63 -13.18
CA GLY A 340 -29.19 44.27 -13.75
C GLY A 340 -28.08 43.30 -14.18
N THR A 341 -26.94 43.83 -14.62
CA THR A 341 -25.77 43.06 -15.08
C THR A 341 -24.48 43.52 -14.41
N TYR A 342 -23.61 42.59 -14.01
CA TYR A 342 -22.28 42.88 -13.48
C TYR A 342 -21.23 42.40 -14.48
N ASN A 343 -20.32 43.29 -14.86
CA ASN A 343 -19.18 42.94 -15.70
C ASN A 343 -17.96 42.66 -14.81
N PRO A 344 -17.49 41.41 -14.68
CA PRO A 344 -16.38 41.07 -13.79
C PRO A 344 -15.03 41.63 -14.26
N ASN A 345 -14.87 41.94 -15.55
CA ASN A 345 -13.62 42.48 -16.09
C ASN A 345 -13.46 43.97 -15.78
N THR A 346 -14.56 44.72 -15.87
CA THR A 346 -14.57 46.16 -15.58
C THR A 346 -15.04 46.48 -14.17
N ARG A 347 -15.53 45.48 -13.43
CA ARG A 347 -16.13 45.58 -12.09
C ARG A 347 -17.30 46.59 -12.04
N ARG A 348 -18.01 46.73 -13.16
CA ARG A 348 -19.15 47.67 -13.28
C ARG A 348 -20.48 46.96 -13.22
N CYS A 349 -21.43 47.60 -12.55
CA CYS A 349 -22.84 47.24 -12.58
C CYS A 349 -23.56 48.11 -13.62
N SER A 350 -24.57 47.55 -14.29
CA SER A 350 -25.42 48.29 -15.22
C SER A 350 -26.86 47.77 -15.18
N ASN A 351 -27.81 48.62 -15.55
CA ASN A 351 -29.26 48.31 -15.55
C ASN A 351 -29.83 47.95 -14.16
N LEU A 352 -29.34 48.57 -13.07
CA LEU A 352 -29.94 48.44 -11.73
C LEU A 352 -30.91 49.57 -11.41
N ALA A 353 -31.92 49.26 -10.59
CA ALA A 353 -32.81 50.25 -9.99
C ALA A 353 -32.15 51.13 -8.91
N CYS A 354 -30.99 50.73 -8.37
CA CYS A 354 -30.41 51.35 -7.16
C CYS A 354 -29.29 52.39 -7.42
N HIS A 355 -28.42 52.20 -8.43
CA HIS A 355 -27.21 53.04 -8.62
C HIS A 355 -26.86 53.34 -10.09
N GLU A 356 -27.81 53.20 -11.03
CA GLU A 356 -27.56 53.50 -12.45
C GLU A 356 -26.29 52.79 -13.02
N ASN A 357 -25.35 53.52 -13.66
CA ASN A 357 -24.13 52.98 -14.29
C ASN A 357 -22.82 53.43 -13.59
N GLU A 358 -22.63 53.12 -12.32
CA GLU A 358 -21.38 53.44 -11.60
C GLU A 358 -20.20 52.46 -11.87
N THR A 359 -18.98 52.86 -11.49
CA THR A 359 -17.69 52.14 -11.70
C THR A 359 -17.04 51.83 -10.35
N TRP A 360 -16.60 50.60 -10.11
CA TRP A 360 -15.99 50.16 -8.83
C TRP A 360 -14.75 49.29 -9.03
#